data_AF-A0A925SNY7-F1
#
_entry.id   AF-A0A925SNY7-F1
#
_cell.length_a   1.000
_cell.length_b   1.000
_cell.length_c   1.000
_cell.angle_alpha   90.00
_cell.angle_beta   90.00
_cell.angle_gamma   90.00
#
_symmetry.space_group_name_H-M   'P 1'
#
loop_
_entity.id
_entity.type
_entity.pdbx_description
1 polymer ?
#
loop_
_entity_poly.entity_id
_entity_poly.type
_entity_poly.pdbx_seq_one_letter_code
_entity_poly.pdbx_strand_id
1 'polypeptide(L)' 'SALAELKDCLPADCNAGYSNSRTCEMGLSHRSGISYQSIVYLVDRCTINK' A
#
# COMPACT_ATOMS: atom_id res chain seq x y z
N SER A 1 -0.50 17.25 -8.54
CA SER A 1 -1.58 16.49 -7.89
C SER A 1 -1.15 16.10 -6.49
N ALA A 2 -2.06 16.01 -5.53
CA ALA A 2 -1.74 15.71 -4.12
C ALA A 2 -0.92 14.42 -3.88
N LEU A 3 -0.89 13.50 -4.85
CA LEU A 3 -0.15 12.24 -4.81
C LEU A 3 1.16 12.28 -5.63
N ALA A 4 1.68 13.46 -5.97
CA ALA A 4 2.94 13.57 -6.73
C ALA A 4 4.17 13.32 -5.86
N GLU A 5 4.16 13.82 -4.63
CA GLU A 5 5.26 13.72 -3.67
C GLU A 5 5.12 12.49 -2.74
N LEU A 6 4.14 11.63 -3.02
CA LEU A 6 3.86 10.46 -2.19
C LEU A 6 5.06 9.52 -2.13
N LYS A 7 5.79 9.35 -3.24
CA LYS A 7 6.96 8.47 -3.32
C LYS A 7 8.11 8.95 -2.44
N ASP A 8 8.36 10.26 -2.40
CA ASP A 8 9.45 10.87 -1.65
C ASP A 8 9.16 10.93 -0.13
N CYS A 9 7.89 10.93 0.25
CA CYS A 9 7.46 10.88 1.66
C CYS A 9 7.46 9.47 2.26
N LEU A 10 7.68 8.41 1.47
CA LEU A 10 7.68 7.04 1.98
C LEU A 10 9.02 6.70 2.65
N PRO A 11 9.01 5.95 3.76
CA PRO A 11 10.24 5.41 4.34
C PRO A 11 10.99 4.54 3.33
N ALA A 12 12.33 4.57 3.37
CA ALA A 12 13.17 3.78 2.47
C ALA A 12 12.90 2.26 2.57
N ASP A 13 12.41 1.79 3.71
CA ASP A 13 12.10 0.37 3.97
C ASP A 13 10.62 0.00 3.68
N CYS A 14 9.84 0.91 3.09
CA CYS A 14 8.44 0.67 2.80
C CYS A 14 8.28 -0.18 1.53
N ASN A 15 8.03 -1.48 1.71
CA ASN A 15 7.92 -2.42 0.59
C ASN A 15 6.47 -2.81 0.23
N ALA A 16 5.49 -2.45 1.06
CA ALA A 16 4.09 -2.78 0.83
C ALA A 16 3.15 -1.73 1.43
N GLY A 17 2.11 -1.37 0.67
CA GLY A 17 1.02 -0.50 1.11
C GLY A 17 -0.28 -1.28 1.26
N TYR A 18 -1.22 -0.74 2.05
CA TYR A 18 -2.54 -1.32 2.19
C TYR A 18 -3.64 -0.27 2.05
N SER A 19 -4.76 -0.65 1.44
CA SER A 19 -5.96 0.18 1.36
C SER A 19 -7.22 -0.68 1.47
N ASN A 20 -8.36 -0.05 1.71
CA ASN A 20 -9.67 -0.73 1.72
C ASN A 20 -10.45 -0.54 0.40
N SER A 21 -9.89 0.21 -0.55
CA SER A 21 -10.53 0.53 -1.82
C SER A 21 -9.61 0.15 -2.98
N ARG A 22 -10.10 -0.71 -3.87
CA ARG A 22 -9.36 -1.19 -5.04
C ARG A 22 -8.87 -0.05 -5.94
N THR A 23 -9.64 1.03 -6.08
CA THR A 23 -9.24 2.18 -6.88
C THR A 23 -8.09 2.95 -6.23
N CYS A 24 -8.09 3.06 -4.90
CA CYS A 24 -6.98 3.62 -4.15
C CYS A 24 -5.74 2.72 -4.24
N GLU A 25 -5.90 1.40 -4.19
CA GLU A 25 -4.78 0.45 -4.37
C GLU A 25 -4.09 0.68 -5.72
N MET A 26 -4.85 0.77 -6.81
CA MET A 26 -4.29 1.02 -8.15
C MET A 26 -3.62 2.40 -8.25
N GLY A 27 -4.30 3.45 -7.77
CA GLY A 27 -3.79 4.82 -7.85
C GLY A 27 -2.55 5.04 -6.98
N LEU A 28 -2.56 4.55 -5.75
CA LEU A 28 -1.42 4.64 -4.84
C LEU A 28 -0.25 3.80 -5.36
N SER A 29 -0.49 2.59 -5.86
CA SER A 29 0.60 1.76 -6.41
C SER A 29 1.27 2.45 -7.59
N HIS A 30 0.47 3.02 -8.49
CA HIS A 30 0.99 3.73 -9.66
C HIS A 30 1.81 4.97 -9.30
N ARG A 31 1.44 5.67 -8.22
CA ARG A 31 2.08 6.94 -7.82
C ARG A 31 3.24 6.77 -6.84
N SER A 32 3.17 5.78 -5.95
CA SER A 32 4.20 5.47 -4.96
C SER A 32 5.30 4.55 -5.50
N GLY A 33 4.99 3.73 -6.52
CA GLY A 33 5.91 2.72 -7.04
C GLY A 33 6.03 1.46 -6.19
N ILE A 34 5.23 1.31 -5.13
CA ILE A 34 5.15 0.10 -4.31
C ILE A 34 3.78 -0.57 -4.48
N SER A 35 3.68 -1.87 -4.24
CA SER A 35 2.40 -2.56 -4.38
C SER A 35 1.48 -2.23 -3.20
N TYR A 36 0.28 -1.73 -3.49
CA TYR A 36 -0.81 -1.63 -2.53
C TYR A 36 -1.76 -2.81 -2.66
N GLN A 37 -2.18 -3.37 -1.53
CA GLN A 37 -3.10 -4.49 -1.46
C GLN A 37 -4.25 -4.21 -0.50
N SER A 38 -5.29 -5.03 -0.55
CA SER A 38 -6.37 -4.92 0.43
C SER A 38 -5.86 -5.12 1.86
N ILE A 39 -6.31 -4.29 2.79
CA ILE A 39 -6.00 -4.42 4.22
C ILE A 39 -6.37 -5.80 4.79
N VAL A 40 -7.36 -6.47 4.19
CA VAL A 40 -7.75 -7.83 4.56
C VAL A 40 -6.57 -8.80 4.45
N TYR A 41 -5.69 -8.64 3.46
CA TYR A 41 -4.50 -9.48 3.30
C TYR A 41 -3.49 -9.30 4.45
N LEU A 42 -3.38 -8.09 5.01
CA LEU A 42 -2.56 -7.86 6.20
C LEU A 42 -3.17 -8.56 7.42
N VAL A 43 -4.48 -8.40 7.62
CA VAL A 43 -5.19 -9.06 8.72
C VAL A 43 -5.05 -10.57 8.63
N ASP A 44 -5.32 -11.14 7.46
CA ASP A 44 -5.20 -12.57 7.19
C ASP A 44 -3.81 -13.09 7.55
N ARG A 45 -2.74 -12.44 7.07
CA ARG A 45 -1.35 -12.80 7.43
C ARG A 45 -1.05 -12.72 8.92
N CYS A 46 -1.62 -11.75 9.64
CA CYS A 46 -1.43 -11.62 11.08
C CYS A 46 -2.24 -12.66 11.87
N THR A 47 -3.39 -13.08 11.35
CA THR A 47 -4.27 -14.07 11.99
C THR A 47 -3.90 -15.51 11.67
N ILE A 48 -3.25 -15.75 10.53
CA ILE A 48 -2.62 -17.04 10.20
C ILE A 48 -1.32 -17.12 11.00
N ASN A 49 -1.45 -17.31 12.31
CA ASN A 49 -0.36 -17.66 13.20
C ASN A 49 -0.07 -19.16 12.99
N LYS A 50 1.13 -19.49 12.50
CA LYS A 50 1.64 -20.86 12.51
C LYS A 50 2.05 -21.27 13.91
#